data_AF-A0A8T3Z1U5-F1
#
_entry.id   AF-A0A8T3Z1U5-F1
#
_cell.length_a   1.000
_cell.length_b   1.000
_cell.length_c   1.000
_cell.angle_alpha   90.00
_cell.angle_beta   90.00
_cell.angle_gamma   90.00
#
_symmetry.space_group_name_H-M   'P 1'
#
loop_
_entity.id
_entity.type
_entity.pdbx_description
1 polymer ?
#
loop_
_entity_poly.entity_id
_entity_poly.type
_entity_poly.pdbx_seq_one_letter_code
_entity_poly.pdbx_strand_id
1 'polypeptide(L)'
;MVELYEKMVQEAMMAQKADVETVKNKRGTPFHIKATKAYLDVVQKMEATAEQSESVINLHVNSVKAHYHILDSLTDTIRPEDDPFVEHYQTPVVLEILCDEDPEFEGSLSKFIEAIGKAEALIGKEVVRRYGGFYGPTCVVDFALMPGSTSNTINRIVKTVDIPLKHKQAILSAKSWGTNTSYGIGEVFCKDDVTMAIIEATTDVMDSTLKQALPDFKSEYEVLSLATGSSACAVEYILELDGFNAPTVVDLLTKRLHNYVQLYPTRGAAAELHNSDFMDMIYRGWGHLDQARKALNGSSGTLTPKVAGFKVDLEPVHQNEVIMNPQRYTYPACAITVRFSSLMRLADYPCLLTSEPVTATLMTNIIALHKESPASPARTCKNCAAASLVDFRHNHCQWKEAV
;
A
#
# COMPACT_ATOMS: atom_id res chain seq x y z
N MET A 1 12.20 10.69 -22.15
CA MET A 1 12.04 9.38 -21.48
C MET A 1 12.93 9.20 -20.25
N VAL A 2 14.28 9.19 -20.35
CA VAL A 2 15.14 9.04 -19.14
C VAL A 2 14.90 10.16 -18.12
N GLU A 3 14.80 11.42 -18.58
CA GLU A 3 14.48 12.58 -17.71
C GLU A 3 13.12 12.45 -17.00
N LEU A 4 12.14 11.83 -17.65
CA LEU A 4 10.82 11.56 -17.06
C LEU A 4 10.92 10.50 -15.96
N TYR A 5 11.65 9.41 -16.20
CA TYR A 5 11.85 8.37 -15.19
C TYR A 5 12.69 8.88 -14.02
N GLU A 6 13.67 9.74 -14.29
CA GLU A 6 14.46 10.40 -13.25
C GLU A 6 13.57 11.27 -12.36
N LYS A 7 12.72 12.11 -12.97
CA LYS A 7 11.70 12.89 -12.26
C LYS A 7 10.82 12.00 -11.38
N MET A 8 10.25 10.92 -11.96
CA MET A 8 9.37 10.00 -11.23
C MET A 8 10.06 9.37 -10.02
N VAL A 9 11.31 8.89 -10.18
CA VAL A 9 12.12 8.34 -9.09
C VAL A 9 12.41 9.40 -8.03
N GLN A 10 12.81 10.61 -8.46
CA GLN A 10 13.11 11.71 -7.52
C GLN A 10 11.89 12.11 -6.70
N GLU A 11 10.74 12.34 -7.34
CA GLU A 11 9.49 12.71 -6.64
C GLU A 11 9.09 11.64 -5.63
N ALA A 12 9.09 10.36 -6.04
CA ALA A 12 8.70 9.25 -5.18
C ALA A 12 9.66 9.06 -3.99
N MET A 13 10.97 9.15 -4.23
CA MET A 13 11.95 9.00 -3.15
C MET A 13 12.01 10.20 -2.23
N MET A 14 11.77 11.42 -2.72
CA MET A 14 11.63 12.60 -1.86
C MET A 14 10.41 12.47 -0.94
N ALA A 15 9.29 11.96 -1.47
CA ALA A 15 8.07 11.72 -0.70
C ALA A 15 8.33 10.71 0.44
N GLN A 16 8.87 9.52 0.11
CA GLN A 16 9.24 8.52 1.11
C GLN A 16 10.20 9.07 2.17
N LYS A 17 11.25 9.78 1.75
CA LYS A 17 12.25 10.31 2.68
C LYS A 17 11.68 11.41 3.58
N ALA A 18 10.75 12.23 3.09
CA ALA A 18 10.08 13.22 3.92
C ALA A 18 9.36 12.55 5.10
N ASP A 19 8.69 11.43 4.85
CA ASP A 19 7.96 10.69 5.89
C ASP A 19 8.91 9.95 6.82
N VAL A 20 9.85 9.18 6.27
CA VAL A 20 10.82 8.39 7.03
C VAL A 20 11.68 9.28 7.94
N GLU A 21 12.17 10.41 7.44
CA GLU A 21 12.94 11.36 8.25
C GLU A 21 12.08 12.07 9.30
N THR A 22 10.83 12.40 8.98
CA THR A 22 9.91 12.97 9.97
C THR A 22 9.67 11.98 11.11
N VAL A 23 9.36 10.73 10.77
CA VAL A 23 9.16 9.65 11.75
C VAL A 23 10.42 9.44 12.58
N LYS A 24 11.59 9.32 11.95
CA LYS A 24 12.87 9.15 12.65
C LYS A 24 13.16 10.28 13.64
N ASN A 25 12.93 11.53 13.24
CA ASN A 25 13.22 12.71 14.05
C ASN A 25 12.18 12.97 15.15
N LYS A 26 10.96 12.44 14.99
CA LYS A 26 9.85 12.64 15.93
C LYS A 26 9.46 11.38 16.71
N ARG A 27 10.10 10.24 16.46
CA ARG A 27 9.79 8.97 17.14
C ARG A 27 9.85 9.13 18.65
N GLY A 28 8.86 8.55 19.33
CA GLY A 28 8.72 8.65 20.79
C GLY A 28 8.17 10.00 21.29
N THR A 29 7.85 10.95 20.41
CA THR A 29 7.12 12.18 20.75
C THR A 29 5.66 12.09 20.27
N PRO A 30 4.74 12.89 20.86
CA PRO A 30 3.36 12.95 20.37
C PRO A 30 3.28 13.35 18.90
N PHE A 31 2.34 12.76 18.15
CA PHE A 31 2.09 13.18 16.79
C PHE A 31 1.44 14.57 16.72
N HIS A 32 1.91 15.38 15.77
CA HIS A 32 1.29 16.65 15.41
C HIS A 32 1.11 16.74 13.89
N ILE A 33 -0.04 17.23 13.43
CA ILE A 33 -0.34 17.37 11.99
C ILE A 33 0.72 18.21 11.29
N LYS A 34 1.25 19.25 11.94
CA LYS A 34 2.34 20.09 11.42
C LYS A 34 3.61 19.31 11.07
N ALA A 35 3.85 18.14 11.68
CA ALA A 35 4.98 17.29 11.31
C ALA A 35 4.85 16.77 9.87
N THR A 36 3.62 16.59 9.37
CA THR A 36 3.34 16.14 7.99
C THR A 36 3.62 17.20 6.93
N LYS A 37 3.94 18.44 7.34
CA LYS A 37 4.29 19.52 6.41
C LYS A 37 5.49 19.16 5.52
N ALA A 38 6.42 18.34 6.01
CA ALA A 38 7.56 17.87 5.21
C ALA A 38 7.10 17.16 3.93
N TYR A 39 6.07 16.31 4.03
CA TYR A 39 5.48 15.63 2.88
C TYR A 39 4.81 16.62 1.92
N LEU A 40 3.97 17.51 2.46
CA LEU A 40 3.34 18.58 1.68
C LEU A 40 4.38 19.39 0.90
N ASP A 41 5.49 19.74 1.55
CA ASP A 41 6.55 20.56 0.97
C ASP A 41 7.25 19.89 -0.21
N VAL A 42 7.27 18.56 -0.26
CA VAL A 42 7.75 17.79 -1.40
C VAL A 42 6.69 17.72 -2.50
N VAL A 43 5.47 17.28 -2.16
CA VAL A 43 4.42 17.07 -3.16
C VAL A 43 4.04 18.35 -3.88
N GLN A 44 4.01 19.49 -3.19
CA GLN A 44 3.64 20.76 -3.82
C GLN A 44 4.62 21.25 -4.91
N LYS A 45 5.78 20.61 -5.04
CA LYS A 45 6.78 20.89 -6.08
C LYS A 45 6.63 19.97 -7.30
N MET A 46 5.72 19.01 -7.27
CA MET A 46 5.44 18.17 -8.43
C MET A 46 4.85 19.02 -9.55
N GLU A 47 5.43 18.88 -10.74
CA GLU A 47 5.00 19.59 -11.95
C GLU A 47 4.77 18.57 -13.07
N ALA A 48 3.84 18.84 -13.98
CA ALA A 48 3.67 18.00 -15.16
C ALA A 48 4.75 18.30 -16.20
N THR A 49 5.30 17.27 -16.83
CA THR A 49 6.05 17.45 -18.08
C THR A 49 5.09 17.71 -19.25
N ALA A 50 5.63 18.06 -20.42
CA ALA A 50 4.83 18.25 -21.64
C ALA A 50 4.04 16.99 -22.07
N GLU A 51 4.47 15.80 -21.64
CA GLU A 51 3.82 14.52 -21.94
C GLU A 51 2.75 14.14 -20.90
N GLN A 52 2.76 14.81 -19.74
CA GLN A 52 1.87 14.51 -18.62
C GLN A 52 0.68 15.45 -18.59
N SER A 53 -0.47 14.92 -18.17
CA SER A 53 -1.66 15.73 -17.91
C SER A 53 -1.46 16.59 -16.67
N GLU A 54 -1.32 17.90 -16.89
CA GLU A 54 -1.24 18.89 -15.82
C GLU A 54 -2.41 18.79 -14.83
N SER A 55 -3.63 18.56 -15.32
CA SER A 55 -4.81 18.39 -14.48
C SER A 55 -4.69 17.22 -13.49
N VAL A 56 -4.03 16.12 -13.86
CA VAL A 56 -3.86 14.94 -13.00
C VAL A 56 -2.85 15.24 -11.89
N ILE A 57 -1.70 15.84 -12.24
CA ILE A 57 -0.70 16.26 -11.26
C ILE A 57 -1.30 17.28 -10.29
N ASN A 58 -1.98 18.30 -10.82
CA ASN A 58 -2.62 19.33 -10.01
C ASN A 58 -3.69 18.75 -9.09
N LEU A 59 -4.46 17.74 -9.51
CA LEU A 59 -5.45 17.08 -8.65
C LEU A 59 -4.78 16.43 -7.43
N HIS A 60 -3.68 15.69 -7.62
CA HIS A 60 -2.93 15.09 -6.51
C HIS A 60 -2.35 16.17 -5.57
N VAL A 61 -1.66 17.17 -6.15
CA VAL A 61 -1.05 18.26 -5.39
C VAL A 61 -2.08 19.04 -4.58
N ASN A 62 -3.21 19.39 -5.19
CA ASN A 62 -4.27 20.16 -4.54
C ASN A 62 -5.00 19.31 -3.49
N SER A 63 -5.16 18.01 -3.70
CA SER A 63 -5.70 17.09 -2.70
C SER A 63 -4.82 17.07 -1.45
N VAL A 64 -3.50 16.89 -1.59
CA VAL A 64 -2.56 16.89 -0.45
C VAL A 64 -2.55 18.24 0.27
N LYS A 65 -2.52 19.36 -0.48
CA LYS A 65 -2.61 20.73 0.07
C LYS A 65 -3.89 20.93 0.88
N ALA A 66 -5.05 20.63 0.28
CA ALA A 66 -6.34 20.79 0.92
C ALA A 66 -6.41 19.94 2.19
N HIS A 67 -5.99 18.69 2.11
CA HIS A 67 -6.03 17.77 3.23
C HIS A 67 -5.16 18.24 4.41
N TYR A 68 -3.92 18.66 4.16
CA TYR A 68 -3.05 19.23 5.20
C TYR A 68 -3.69 20.47 5.85
N HIS A 69 -4.14 21.45 5.05
CA HIS A 69 -4.68 22.70 5.57
C HIS A 69 -6.00 22.52 6.32
N ILE A 70 -6.87 21.63 5.84
CA ILE A 70 -8.12 21.29 6.53
C ILE A 70 -7.78 20.69 7.90
N LEU A 71 -6.93 19.66 7.95
CA LEU A 71 -6.58 19.01 9.21
C LEU A 71 -5.87 19.97 10.19
N ASP A 72 -4.87 20.72 9.73
CA ASP A 72 -4.13 21.71 10.54
C ASP A 72 -5.05 22.83 11.06
N SER A 73 -6.16 23.13 10.36
CA SER A 73 -7.17 24.08 10.83
C SER A 73 -8.15 23.50 11.86
N LEU A 74 -8.38 22.18 11.82
CA LEU A 74 -9.38 21.51 12.66
C LEU A 74 -8.78 21.04 13.99
N THR A 75 -7.54 20.57 14.00
CA THR A 75 -6.89 19.99 15.19
C THR A 75 -5.37 20.05 15.09
N ASP A 76 -4.69 19.94 16.24
CA ASP A 76 -3.22 19.87 16.30
C ASP A 76 -2.70 18.44 16.20
N THR A 77 -3.51 17.45 16.60
CA THR A 77 -3.21 16.03 16.58
C THR A 77 -4.44 15.20 16.18
N ILE A 78 -4.22 14.00 15.67
CA ILE A 78 -5.26 12.99 15.44
C ILE A 78 -4.97 11.79 16.33
N ARG A 79 -6.00 11.18 16.90
CA ARG A 79 -5.80 9.93 17.62
C ARG A 79 -5.57 8.81 16.60
N PRO A 80 -4.75 7.79 16.92
CA PRO A 80 -4.58 6.65 16.03
C PRO A 80 -5.90 5.97 15.63
N GLU A 81 -6.93 6.01 16.48
CA GLU A 81 -8.24 5.42 16.17
C GLU A 81 -9.05 6.24 15.15
N ASP A 82 -8.72 7.53 14.97
CA ASP A 82 -9.39 8.42 14.02
C ASP A 82 -8.75 8.35 12.62
N ASP A 83 -7.57 7.74 12.49
CA ASP A 83 -6.80 7.63 11.25
C ASP A 83 -7.60 7.05 10.06
N PRO A 84 -8.35 5.92 10.21
CA PRO A 84 -9.16 5.39 9.12
C PRO A 84 -10.29 6.34 8.68
N PHE A 85 -10.77 7.19 9.59
CA PHE A 85 -11.82 8.17 9.27
C PHE A 85 -11.24 9.33 8.46
N VAL A 86 -10.01 9.76 8.77
CA VAL A 86 -9.31 10.78 7.97
C VAL A 86 -9.06 10.28 6.54
N GLU A 87 -8.67 9.01 6.39
CA GLU A 87 -8.46 8.39 5.07
C GLU A 87 -9.76 8.24 4.27
N HIS A 88 -10.77 7.58 4.85
CA HIS A 88 -11.91 7.08 4.07
C HIS A 88 -12.96 8.15 3.75
N TYR A 89 -13.02 9.26 4.50
CA TYR A 89 -14.00 10.33 4.29
C TYR A 89 -13.66 11.27 3.13
N GLN A 90 -12.55 11.05 2.41
CA GLN A 90 -12.29 11.75 1.16
C GLN A 90 -13.24 11.29 0.04
N THR A 91 -13.75 10.04 0.10
CA THR A 91 -14.55 9.45 -0.98
C THR A 91 -15.85 10.21 -1.25
N PRO A 92 -16.69 10.55 -0.24
CA PRO A 92 -17.89 11.36 -0.45
C PRO A 92 -17.57 12.73 -1.08
N VAL A 93 -16.53 13.42 -0.61
CA VAL A 93 -16.14 14.75 -1.12
C VAL A 93 -15.72 14.66 -2.60
N VAL A 94 -14.96 13.62 -2.97
CA VAL A 94 -14.57 13.39 -4.38
C VAL A 94 -15.82 13.14 -5.24
N LEU A 95 -16.79 12.38 -4.75
CA LEU A 95 -18.03 12.12 -5.48
C LEU A 95 -18.87 13.41 -5.65
N GLU A 96 -18.94 14.26 -4.63
CA GLU A 96 -19.62 15.56 -4.70
C GLU A 96 -18.97 16.48 -5.75
N ILE A 97 -17.64 16.58 -5.76
CA ILE A 97 -16.90 17.35 -6.78
C ILE A 97 -17.21 16.81 -8.19
N LEU A 98 -17.25 15.49 -8.37
CA LEU A 98 -17.59 14.90 -9.67
C LEU A 98 -19.04 15.21 -10.09
N CYS A 99 -19.97 15.35 -9.15
CA CYS A 99 -21.33 15.80 -9.46
C CYS A 99 -21.39 17.26 -9.89
N ASP A 100 -20.58 18.13 -9.26
CA ASP A 100 -20.49 19.54 -9.63
C ASP A 100 -19.87 19.75 -11.03
N GLU A 101 -18.87 18.93 -11.37
CA GLU A 101 -18.18 18.98 -12.66
C GLU A 101 -18.98 18.31 -13.81
N ASP A 102 -19.81 17.31 -13.49
CA ASP A 102 -20.62 16.56 -14.46
C ASP A 102 -22.05 16.31 -13.93
N PRO A 103 -23.04 17.14 -14.35
CA PRO A 103 -24.43 16.93 -13.95
C PRO A 103 -25.03 15.58 -14.38
N GLU A 104 -24.54 14.95 -15.45
CA GLU A 104 -24.98 13.61 -15.84
C GLU A 104 -24.44 12.53 -14.89
N PHE A 105 -23.29 12.80 -14.26
CA PHE A 105 -22.73 11.97 -13.20
C PHE A 105 -23.62 11.98 -11.95
N GLU A 106 -24.20 13.12 -11.55
CA GLU A 106 -25.15 13.19 -10.43
C GLU A 106 -26.36 12.26 -10.64
N GLY A 107 -26.94 12.28 -11.84
CA GLY A 107 -28.04 11.37 -12.20
C GLY A 107 -27.60 9.90 -12.18
N SER A 108 -26.35 9.61 -12.52
CA SER A 108 -25.78 8.26 -12.48
C SER A 108 -25.50 7.79 -11.05
N LEU A 109 -25.00 8.69 -10.20
CA LEU A 109 -24.76 8.43 -8.78
C LEU A 109 -26.08 8.16 -8.05
N SER A 110 -27.14 8.92 -8.36
CA SER A 110 -28.49 8.70 -7.82
C SER A 110 -29.02 7.29 -8.14
N LYS A 111 -28.88 6.86 -9.40
CA LYS A 111 -29.25 5.48 -9.82
C LYS A 111 -28.42 4.42 -9.09
N PHE A 112 -27.13 4.68 -8.89
CA PHE A 112 -26.26 3.77 -8.15
C PHE A 112 -26.64 3.66 -6.67
N ILE A 113 -26.97 4.78 -6.00
CA ILE A 113 -27.47 4.81 -4.62
C ILE A 113 -28.76 3.98 -4.49
N GLU A 114 -29.71 4.14 -5.42
CA GLU A 114 -30.93 3.32 -5.45
C GLU A 114 -30.60 1.82 -5.59
N ALA A 115 -29.61 1.47 -6.42
CA ALA A 115 -29.17 0.09 -6.60
C ALA A 115 -28.51 -0.49 -5.34
N ILE A 116 -27.77 0.31 -4.56
CA ILE A 116 -27.25 -0.11 -3.25
C ILE A 116 -28.43 -0.49 -2.33
N GLY A 117 -29.47 0.36 -2.26
CA GLY A 117 -30.65 0.10 -1.45
C GLY A 117 -31.37 -1.22 -1.82
N LYS A 118 -31.31 -1.62 -3.09
CA LYS A 118 -31.87 -2.90 -3.59
C LYS A 118 -30.93 -4.09 -3.43
N ALA A 119 -29.66 -3.87 -3.08
CA ALA A 119 -28.63 -4.91 -3.00
C ALA A 119 -28.49 -5.53 -1.61
N GLU A 120 -29.48 -5.38 -0.71
CA GLU A 120 -29.44 -5.86 0.68
C GLU A 120 -29.03 -7.33 0.79
N ALA A 121 -29.61 -8.23 -0.02
CA ALA A 121 -29.26 -9.65 -0.01
C ALA A 121 -27.80 -9.92 -0.40
N LEU A 122 -27.26 -9.14 -1.36
CA LEU A 122 -25.87 -9.23 -1.76
C LEU A 122 -24.97 -8.73 -0.63
N ILE A 123 -25.24 -7.53 -0.11
CA ILE A 123 -24.46 -6.89 0.94
C ILE A 123 -24.47 -7.75 2.21
N GLY A 124 -25.64 -8.22 2.66
CA GLY A 124 -25.78 -9.10 3.82
C GLY A 124 -24.99 -10.38 3.69
N LYS A 125 -24.98 -11.02 2.50
CA LYS A 125 -24.15 -12.20 2.24
C LYS A 125 -22.65 -11.90 2.37
N GLU A 126 -22.18 -10.80 1.79
CA GLU A 126 -20.76 -10.43 1.86
C GLU A 126 -20.33 -10.03 3.27
N VAL A 127 -21.21 -9.36 4.03
CA VAL A 127 -21.02 -9.06 5.46
C VAL A 127 -20.87 -10.36 6.25
N VAL A 128 -21.81 -11.31 6.13
CA VAL A 128 -21.75 -12.58 6.86
C VAL A 128 -20.47 -13.35 6.52
N ARG A 129 -20.10 -13.43 5.24
CA ARG A 129 -18.86 -14.08 4.82
C ARG A 129 -17.64 -13.41 5.43
N ARG A 130 -17.56 -12.09 5.37
CA ARG A 130 -16.42 -11.35 5.86
C ARG A 130 -16.27 -11.45 7.38
N TYR A 131 -17.33 -11.16 8.13
CA TYR A 131 -17.30 -11.24 9.59
C TYR A 131 -17.12 -12.68 10.07
N GLY A 132 -17.70 -13.66 9.37
CA GLY A 132 -17.48 -15.09 9.63
C GLY A 132 -16.09 -15.62 9.24
N GLY A 133 -15.22 -14.79 8.67
CA GLY A 133 -13.86 -15.19 8.29
C GLY A 133 -13.80 -16.11 7.06
N PHE A 134 -14.89 -16.22 6.28
CA PHE A 134 -14.98 -17.09 5.10
C PHE A 134 -13.89 -16.80 4.06
N TYR A 135 -13.53 -15.52 3.91
CA TYR A 135 -12.50 -15.13 2.96
C TYR A 135 -11.09 -15.18 3.55
N GLY A 136 -10.88 -15.44 4.84
CA GLY A 136 -9.56 -15.23 5.45
C GLY A 136 -9.15 -13.74 5.48
N PRO A 137 -7.84 -13.41 5.59
CA PRO A 137 -7.37 -12.03 5.76
C PRO A 137 -7.58 -11.19 4.49
N THR A 138 -8.36 -10.11 4.58
CA THR A 138 -8.76 -9.29 3.42
C THR A 138 -8.55 -7.80 3.69
N CYS A 139 -8.07 -7.09 2.67
CA CYS A 139 -8.10 -5.63 2.67
C CYS A 139 -9.54 -5.14 2.38
N VAL A 140 -10.05 -4.20 3.23
CA VAL A 140 -11.39 -3.59 3.04
C VAL A 140 -11.42 -2.72 1.81
N VAL A 141 -10.39 -1.88 1.66
CA VAL A 141 -10.29 -0.84 0.64
C VAL A 141 -9.11 -1.18 -0.26
N ASP A 142 -9.34 -2.10 -1.19
CA ASP A 142 -8.32 -2.46 -2.17
C ASP A 142 -8.65 -1.88 -3.55
N PHE A 143 -7.62 -1.53 -4.33
CA PHE A 143 -7.74 -1.13 -5.73
C PHE A 143 -8.11 -2.31 -6.62
N ALA A 144 -7.73 -3.53 -6.23
CA ALA A 144 -8.12 -4.77 -6.87
C ALA A 144 -9.50 -5.24 -6.40
N LEU A 145 -10.22 -5.92 -7.31
CA LEU A 145 -11.52 -6.51 -7.00
C LEU A 145 -11.38 -7.87 -6.30
N MET A 146 -10.67 -7.90 -5.18
CA MET A 146 -10.40 -9.11 -4.41
C MET A 146 -11.64 -9.60 -3.63
N PRO A 147 -11.73 -10.90 -3.30
CA PRO A 147 -12.80 -11.44 -2.45
C PRO A 147 -12.90 -10.69 -1.12
N GLY A 148 -14.12 -10.36 -0.68
CA GLY A 148 -14.35 -9.68 0.61
C GLY A 148 -14.04 -8.18 0.63
N SER A 149 -13.45 -7.61 -0.42
CA SER A 149 -13.26 -6.15 -0.52
C SER A 149 -14.57 -5.42 -0.80
N THR A 150 -14.66 -4.18 -0.32
CA THR A 150 -15.76 -3.27 -0.64
C THR A 150 -15.84 -3.02 -2.15
N SER A 151 -14.68 -2.86 -2.80
CA SER A 151 -14.56 -2.67 -4.27
C SER A 151 -15.22 -3.79 -5.07
N ASN A 152 -14.99 -5.05 -4.70
CA ASN A 152 -15.63 -6.20 -5.35
C ASN A 152 -17.16 -6.17 -5.18
N THR A 153 -17.63 -5.86 -3.97
CA THR A 153 -19.07 -5.74 -3.70
C THR A 153 -19.70 -4.61 -4.52
N ILE A 154 -19.07 -3.43 -4.56
CA ILE A 154 -19.53 -2.29 -5.37
C ILE A 154 -19.52 -2.63 -6.85
N ASN A 155 -18.47 -3.31 -7.36
CA ASN A 155 -18.41 -3.73 -8.76
C ASN A 155 -19.62 -4.60 -9.14
N ARG A 156 -20.03 -5.51 -8.26
CA ARG A 156 -21.21 -6.37 -8.49
C ARG A 156 -22.51 -5.61 -8.56
N ILE A 157 -22.64 -4.54 -7.78
CA ILE A 157 -23.82 -3.67 -7.76
C ILE A 157 -23.81 -2.77 -9.00
N VAL A 158 -22.73 -2.01 -9.22
CA VAL A 158 -22.66 -1.00 -10.29
C VAL A 158 -22.79 -1.63 -11.69
N LYS A 159 -22.39 -2.90 -11.85
CA LYS A 159 -22.58 -3.66 -13.09
C LYS A 159 -24.04 -3.80 -13.50
N THR A 160 -24.97 -3.90 -12.54
CA THR A 160 -26.39 -4.07 -12.82
C THR A 160 -27.10 -2.74 -13.07
N VAL A 161 -26.40 -1.61 -12.93
CA VAL A 161 -26.97 -0.27 -13.09
C VAL A 161 -26.83 0.19 -14.53
N ASP A 162 -27.91 0.73 -15.10
CA ASP A 162 -27.92 1.30 -16.45
C ASP A 162 -27.46 2.77 -16.43
N ILE A 163 -26.14 2.93 -16.45
CA ILE A 163 -25.39 4.21 -16.47
C ILE A 163 -24.16 4.08 -17.39
N PRO A 164 -23.60 5.21 -17.90
CA PRO A 164 -22.41 5.20 -18.75
C PRO A 164 -21.23 4.45 -18.13
N LEU A 165 -20.45 3.73 -18.95
CA LEU A 165 -19.29 2.94 -18.50
C LEU A 165 -18.29 3.80 -17.71
N LYS A 166 -17.99 5.01 -18.21
CA LYS A 166 -17.09 5.95 -17.55
C LYS A 166 -17.58 6.34 -16.16
N HIS A 167 -18.90 6.47 -15.95
CA HIS A 167 -19.46 6.77 -14.63
C HIS A 167 -19.32 5.58 -13.67
N LYS A 168 -19.48 4.33 -14.16
CA LYS A 168 -19.20 3.13 -13.35
C LYS A 168 -17.74 3.08 -12.91
N GLN A 169 -16.82 3.38 -13.83
CA GLN A 169 -15.39 3.42 -13.57
C GLN A 169 -15.02 4.55 -12.61
N ALA A 170 -15.64 5.73 -12.75
CA ALA A 170 -15.46 6.85 -11.83
C ALA A 170 -15.95 6.51 -10.41
N ILE A 171 -17.14 5.90 -10.26
CA ILE A 171 -17.66 5.43 -8.96
C ILE A 171 -16.69 4.44 -8.29
N LEU A 172 -16.11 3.51 -9.05
CA LEU A 172 -15.14 2.55 -8.52
C LEU A 172 -13.74 3.13 -8.29
N SER A 173 -13.43 4.26 -8.91
CA SER A 173 -12.13 4.95 -8.83
C SER A 173 -12.13 6.10 -7.84
N ALA A 174 -13.30 6.59 -7.43
CA ALA A 174 -13.48 7.57 -6.36
C ALA A 174 -13.10 6.92 -5.02
N LYS A 175 -11.80 6.81 -4.81
CA LYS A 175 -11.15 6.31 -3.61
C LYS A 175 -10.14 7.35 -3.17
N SER A 176 -9.92 7.42 -1.87
CA SER A 176 -8.86 8.24 -1.28
C SER A 176 -7.49 7.78 -1.78
N TRP A 177 -6.71 8.69 -2.36
CA TRP A 177 -5.27 8.54 -2.64
C TRP A 177 -4.45 9.60 -1.86
N GLY A 178 -5.10 10.42 -1.03
CA GLY A 178 -4.48 11.52 -0.29
C GLY A 178 -3.85 11.08 1.03
N THR A 179 -3.39 9.84 1.13
CA THR A 179 -2.91 9.18 2.36
C THR A 179 -1.49 9.58 2.75
N ASN A 180 -1.29 10.87 3.05
CA ASN A 180 0.02 11.32 3.52
C ASN A 180 -0.02 12.38 4.63
N THR A 181 -1.17 12.58 5.27
CA THR A 181 -1.25 13.39 6.50
C THR A 181 -1.57 12.54 7.73
N SER A 182 -1.60 11.22 7.57
CA SER A 182 -2.09 10.28 8.58
C SER A 182 -0.95 9.70 9.45
N TYR A 183 0.23 10.34 9.44
CA TYR A 183 1.44 9.84 10.13
C TYR A 183 1.42 9.96 11.66
N GLY A 184 0.26 9.75 12.31
CA GLY A 184 0.09 9.44 13.74
C GLY A 184 0.87 8.22 14.24
N ILE A 185 1.68 7.61 13.37
CA ILE A 185 2.20 6.25 13.47
C ILE A 185 3.68 6.24 13.82
N GLY A 186 4.41 7.33 13.53
CA GLY A 186 5.73 7.55 14.10
C GLY A 186 5.69 7.57 15.64
N GLU A 187 4.56 8.00 16.21
CA GLU A 187 4.31 7.89 17.64
C GLU A 187 4.15 6.45 18.10
N VAL A 188 3.34 5.60 17.43
CA VAL A 188 2.97 4.27 17.96
C VAL A 188 3.97 3.17 17.60
N PHE A 189 4.48 3.13 16.36
CA PHE A 189 5.16 1.94 15.83
C PHE A 189 6.68 2.08 15.73
N CYS A 190 7.21 3.29 15.56
CA CYS A 190 8.65 3.50 15.33
C CYS A 190 9.43 3.88 16.61
N LYS A 191 8.91 3.52 17.79
CA LYS A 191 9.56 3.83 19.08
C LYS A 191 10.88 3.09 19.28
N ASP A 192 11.06 1.93 18.64
CA ASP A 192 12.27 1.13 18.80
C ASP A 192 13.21 1.22 17.61
N ASP A 193 14.49 1.00 17.88
CA ASP A 193 15.56 1.10 16.90
C ASP A 193 15.45 0.06 15.78
N VAL A 194 15.01 -1.16 16.09
CA VAL A 194 14.94 -2.23 15.09
C VAL A 194 13.84 -1.94 14.07
N THR A 195 12.67 -1.51 14.52
CA THR A 195 11.58 -1.09 13.62
C THR A 195 12.01 0.07 12.72
N MET A 196 12.63 1.12 13.28
CA MET A 196 13.11 2.25 12.50
C MET A 196 14.17 1.82 11.49
N ALA A 197 15.14 1.01 11.92
CA ALA A 197 16.21 0.51 11.07
C ALA A 197 15.71 -0.32 9.89
N ILE A 198 14.65 -1.11 10.07
CA ILE A 198 13.99 -1.86 8.99
C ILE A 198 13.38 -0.91 7.97
N ILE A 199 12.69 0.15 8.40
CA ILE A 199 12.11 1.16 7.50
C ILE A 199 13.23 1.88 6.73
N GLU A 200 14.29 2.30 7.41
CA GLU A 200 15.46 2.96 6.79
C GLU A 200 16.12 2.05 5.76
N ALA A 201 16.48 0.82 6.14
CA ALA A 201 17.15 -0.10 5.21
C ALA A 201 16.27 -0.46 4.02
N THR A 202 14.96 -0.66 4.23
CA THR A 202 14.02 -0.92 3.13
C THR A 202 13.92 0.27 2.17
N THR A 203 13.92 1.49 2.72
CA THR A 203 13.93 2.74 1.94
C THR A 203 15.23 2.89 1.16
N ASP A 204 16.38 2.57 1.77
CA ASP A 204 17.69 2.66 1.14
C ASP A 204 17.87 1.60 0.05
N VAL A 205 17.37 0.37 0.24
CA VAL A 205 17.30 -0.67 -0.81
C VAL A 205 16.51 -0.15 -2.01
N MET A 206 15.35 0.47 -1.77
CA MET A 206 14.54 1.02 -2.84
C MET A 206 15.28 2.15 -3.59
N ASP A 207 15.85 3.10 -2.85
CA ASP A 207 16.58 4.25 -3.42
C ASP A 207 17.78 3.81 -4.26
N SER A 208 18.63 2.93 -3.72
CA SER A 208 19.84 2.48 -4.40
C SER A 208 19.50 1.62 -5.62
N THR A 209 18.49 0.75 -5.51
CA THR A 209 18.02 -0.09 -6.62
C THR A 209 17.46 0.75 -7.76
N LEU A 210 16.59 1.72 -7.47
CA LEU A 210 16.01 2.60 -8.48
C LEU A 210 17.08 3.45 -9.18
N LYS A 211 18.04 4.01 -8.43
CA LYS A 211 19.15 4.79 -8.99
C LYS A 211 20.05 3.96 -9.93
N GLN A 212 20.34 2.72 -9.55
CA GLN A 212 21.16 1.82 -10.36
C GLN A 212 20.44 1.42 -11.67
N ALA A 213 19.13 1.23 -11.63
CA ALA A 213 18.32 0.85 -12.79
C ALA A 213 17.93 2.03 -13.69
N LEU A 214 18.04 3.27 -13.19
CA LEU A 214 17.55 4.48 -13.84
C LEU A 214 17.94 4.61 -15.33
N PRO A 215 19.20 4.36 -15.74
CA PRO A 215 19.60 4.51 -17.15
C PRO A 215 18.95 3.49 -18.09
N ASP A 216 18.45 2.38 -17.56
CA ASP A 216 18.02 1.21 -18.30
C ASP A 216 16.50 1.04 -18.35
N PHE A 217 15.73 1.90 -17.66
CA PHE A 217 14.27 1.87 -17.72
C PHE A 217 13.73 2.14 -19.12
N LYS A 218 12.73 1.36 -19.49
CA LYS A 218 12.01 1.43 -20.77
C LYS A 218 10.55 1.79 -20.59
N SER A 219 10.01 1.61 -19.39
CA SER A 219 8.65 2.02 -19.05
C SER A 219 8.54 2.52 -17.61
N GLU A 220 7.66 3.49 -17.41
CA GLU A 220 7.11 3.95 -16.14
C GLU A 220 6.56 2.81 -15.25
N TYR A 221 6.04 1.72 -15.84
CA TYR A 221 5.60 0.55 -15.10
C TYR A 221 6.77 -0.28 -14.55
N GLU A 222 7.96 -0.23 -15.18
CA GLU A 222 9.17 -0.84 -14.64
C GLU A 222 9.65 -0.08 -13.41
N VAL A 223 9.53 1.26 -13.39
CA VAL A 223 9.83 2.10 -12.21
C VAL A 223 8.95 1.70 -11.03
N LEU A 224 7.61 1.65 -11.24
CA LEU A 224 6.66 1.22 -10.21
C LEU A 224 6.91 -0.22 -9.73
N SER A 225 7.13 -1.14 -10.67
CA SER A 225 7.38 -2.55 -10.36
C SER A 225 8.67 -2.71 -9.55
N LEU A 226 9.74 -1.99 -9.92
CA LEU A 226 11.02 -2.08 -9.23
C LEU A 226 10.97 -1.41 -7.84
N ALA A 227 10.30 -0.27 -7.70
CA ALA A 227 10.14 0.40 -6.40
C ALA A 227 9.41 -0.50 -5.39
N THR A 228 8.26 -1.04 -5.77
CA THR A 228 7.45 -1.90 -4.89
C THR A 228 8.02 -3.31 -4.74
N GLY A 229 8.75 -3.81 -5.74
CA GLY A 229 9.38 -5.14 -5.68
C GLY A 229 10.70 -5.16 -4.91
N SER A 230 11.50 -4.09 -4.98
CA SER A 230 12.77 -3.99 -4.24
C SER A 230 12.53 -3.89 -2.73
N SER A 231 11.58 -3.05 -2.30
CA SER A 231 11.12 -2.99 -0.90
C SER A 231 10.57 -4.35 -0.43
N ALA A 232 9.74 -5.01 -1.24
CA ALA A 232 9.25 -6.36 -0.93
C ALA A 232 10.39 -7.37 -0.75
N CYS A 233 11.41 -7.34 -1.62
CA CYS A 233 12.61 -8.17 -1.47
C CYS A 233 13.37 -7.84 -0.19
N ALA A 234 13.54 -6.57 0.17
CA ALA A 234 14.24 -6.17 1.39
C ALA A 234 13.55 -6.74 2.65
N VAL A 235 12.22 -6.57 2.74
CA VAL A 235 11.45 -6.99 3.92
C VAL A 235 11.42 -8.51 4.07
N GLU A 236 11.17 -9.24 2.97
CA GLU A 236 11.25 -10.71 3.02
C GLU A 236 12.68 -11.18 3.33
N TYR A 237 13.70 -10.54 2.76
CA TYR A 237 15.08 -10.90 3.05
C TYR A 237 15.42 -10.73 4.54
N ILE A 238 14.92 -9.66 5.18
CA ILE A 238 15.05 -9.43 6.62
C ILE A 238 14.34 -10.54 7.43
N LEU A 239 13.19 -11.06 6.99
CA LEU A 239 12.56 -12.25 7.60
C LEU A 239 13.45 -13.49 7.48
N GLU A 240 14.01 -13.71 6.29
CA GLU A 240 14.85 -14.87 6.00
C GLU A 240 16.17 -14.86 6.79
N LEU A 241 16.67 -13.70 7.24
CA LEU A 241 17.84 -13.60 8.12
C LEU A 241 17.65 -14.31 9.48
N ASP A 242 16.40 -14.41 9.95
CA ASP A 242 16.03 -15.10 11.19
C ASP A 242 15.45 -16.52 10.91
N GLY A 243 15.47 -16.98 9.66
CA GLY A 243 14.93 -18.28 9.25
C GLY A 243 13.41 -18.31 9.07
N PHE A 244 12.74 -17.16 9.09
CA PHE A 244 11.34 -17.02 8.69
C PHE A 244 11.22 -16.86 7.17
N ASN A 245 10.00 -16.98 6.64
CA ASN A 245 9.70 -16.68 5.24
C ASN A 245 8.20 -16.38 5.07
N ALA A 246 7.84 -15.84 3.91
CA ALA A 246 6.46 -15.50 3.61
C ALA A 246 5.47 -16.67 3.79
N PRO A 247 5.70 -17.91 3.28
CA PRO A 247 4.77 -19.01 3.52
C PRO A 247 4.47 -19.27 5.00
N THR A 248 5.48 -19.21 5.86
CA THR A 248 5.33 -19.43 7.30
C THR A 248 4.53 -18.32 7.96
N VAL A 249 4.84 -17.06 7.63
CA VAL A 249 4.14 -15.90 8.22
C VAL A 249 2.71 -15.80 7.73
N VAL A 250 2.46 -16.08 6.45
CA VAL A 250 1.11 -16.09 5.86
C VAL A 250 0.24 -17.16 6.50
N ASP A 251 0.76 -18.37 6.69
CA ASP A 251 0.06 -19.44 7.40
C ASP A 251 -0.26 -19.05 8.86
N LEU A 252 0.72 -18.47 9.57
CA LEU A 252 0.56 -18.00 10.95
C LEU A 252 -0.56 -16.97 11.08
N LEU A 253 -0.51 -15.89 10.29
CA LEU A 253 -1.48 -14.79 10.38
C LEU A 253 -2.87 -15.23 9.90
N THR A 254 -2.95 -16.10 8.89
CA THR A 254 -4.22 -16.67 8.43
C THR A 254 -4.88 -17.55 9.50
N LYS A 255 -4.11 -18.45 10.14
CA LYS A 255 -4.62 -19.26 11.27
C LYS A 255 -5.01 -18.39 12.47
N ARG A 256 -4.18 -17.40 12.79
CA ARG A 256 -4.46 -16.45 13.87
C ARG A 256 -5.76 -15.71 13.61
N LEU A 257 -6.04 -15.26 12.39
CA LEU A 257 -7.30 -14.62 12.03
C LEU A 257 -8.50 -15.51 12.37
N HIS A 258 -8.48 -16.78 11.98
CA HIS A 258 -9.62 -17.67 12.23
C HIS A 258 -9.89 -17.86 13.72
N ASN A 259 -8.84 -17.92 14.55
CA ASN A 259 -8.99 -17.92 16.00
C ASN A 259 -9.54 -16.57 16.51
N TYR A 260 -9.05 -15.46 15.95
CA TYR A 260 -9.47 -14.11 16.35
C TYR A 260 -10.94 -13.84 16.01
N VAL A 261 -11.45 -14.36 14.88
CA VAL A 261 -12.87 -14.32 14.53
C VAL A 261 -13.74 -15.00 15.58
N GLN A 262 -13.29 -16.13 16.12
CA GLN A 262 -14.04 -16.87 17.15
C GLN A 262 -14.03 -16.16 18.50
N LEU A 263 -12.92 -15.51 18.86
CA LEU A 263 -12.82 -14.72 20.09
C LEU A 263 -13.64 -13.43 20.00
N TYR A 264 -13.65 -12.77 18.84
CA TYR A 264 -14.22 -11.44 18.65
C TYR A 264 -15.14 -11.40 17.41
N PRO A 265 -16.37 -11.95 17.52
CA PRO A 265 -17.32 -11.99 16.41
C PRO A 265 -17.78 -10.59 15.95
N THR A 266 -17.63 -9.57 16.80
CA THR A 266 -17.99 -8.16 16.52
C THR A 266 -16.78 -7.28 16.15
N ARG A 267 -15.60 -7.87 15.86
CA ARG A 267 -14.39 -7.11 15.50
C ARG A 267 -14.64 -6.21 14.28
N GLY A 268 -13.99 -5.05 14.23
CA GLY A 268 -14.01 -4.21 13.04
C GLY A 268 -13.34 -4.89 11.85
N ALA A 269 -13.91 -4.73 10.65
CA ALA A 269 -13.34 -5.29 9.42
C ALA A 269 -11.95 -4.73 9.08
N ALA A 270 -11.62 -3.53 9.58
CA ALA A 270 -10.33 -2.88 9.40
C ALA A 270 -9.21 -3.47 10.28
N ALA A 271 -9.54 -4.24 11.33
CA ALA A 271 -8.56 -4.78 12.27
C ALA A 271 -7.50 -5.71 11.63
N GLU A 272 -7.75 -6.18 10.40
CA GLU A 272 -6.92 -7.15 9.69
C GLU A 272 -6.51 -6.63 8.29
N LEU A 273 -6.83 -5.37 7.99
CA LEU A 273 -6.64 -4.77 6.67
C LEU A 273 -5.15 -4.80 6.29
N HIS A 274 -4.31 -4.21 7.13
CA HIS A 274 -2.88 -4.05 6.87
C HIS A 274 -2.09 -5.36 6.95
N ASN A 275 -2.54 -6.34 7.74
CA ASN A 275 -1.94 -7.67 7.74
C ASN A 275 -2.05 -8.31 6.34
N SER A 276 -3.16 -8.08 5.62
CA SER A 276 -3.31 -8.57 4.24
C SER A 276 -2.26 -7.94 3.32
N ASP A 277 -2.00 -6.64 3.43
CA ASP A 277 -1.05 -5.93 2.57
C ASP A 277 0.40 -6.31 2.90
N PHE A 278 0.73 -6.46 4.18
CA PHE A 278 2.04 -6.96 4.61
C PHE A 278 2.29 -8.38 4.07
N MET A 279 1.32 -9.29 4.19
CA MET A 279 1.42 -10.64 3.66
C MET A 279 1.61 -10.66 2.13
N ASP A 280 0.85 -9.82 1.41
CA ASP A 280 0.99 -9.68 -0.06
C ASP A 280 2.38 -9.16 -0.44
N MET A 281 2.94 -8.23 0.33
CA MET A 281 4.29 -7.70 0.15
C MET A 281 5.36 -8.77 0.34
N ILE A 282 5.39 -9.46 1.48
CA ILE A 282 6.44 -10.47 1.75
C ILE A 282 6.32 -11.66 0.80
N TYR A 283 5.10 -12.06 0.40
CA TYR A 283 4.91 -13.11 -0.59
C TYR A 283 5.47 -12.73 -1.96
N ARG A 284 5.31 -11.46 -2.38
CA ARG A 284 5.94 -10.94 -3.60
C ARG A 284 7.46 -10.99 -3.49
N GLY A 285 8.02 -10.52 -2.37
CA GLY A 285 9.45 -10.59 -2.09
C GLY A 285 10.00 -12.02 -2.14
N TRP A 286 9.28 -12.96 -1.51
CA TRP A 286 9.62 -14.38 -1.47
C TRP A 286 9.69 -14.98 -2.87
N GLY A 287 8.76 -14.65 -3.77
CA GLY A 287 8.79 -15.11 -5.15
C GLY A 287 10.08 -14.71 -5.88
N HIS A 288 10.58 -13.49 -5.66
CA HIS A 288 11.83 -13.01 -6.26
C HIS A 288 13.07 -13.62 -5.60
N LEU A 289 13.07 -13.75 -4.28
CA LEU A 289 14.18 -14.32 -3.51
C LEU A 289 14.34 -15.82 -3.75
N ASP A 290 13.24 -16.58 -3.82
CA ASP A 290 13.25 -18.00 -4.17
C ASP A 290 13.83 -18.24 -5.56
N GLN A 291 13.44 -17.43 -6.56
CA GLN A 291 14.04 -17.48 -7.89
C GLN A 291 15.55 -17.20 -7.86
N ALA A 292 15.98 -16.21 -7.07
CA ALA A 292 17.39 -15.87 -6.89
C ALA A 292 18.18 -17.00 -6.22
N ARG A 293 17.60 -17.66 -5.20
CA ARG A 293 18.21 -18.81 -4.50
C ARG A 293 18.36 -19.99 -5.45
N LYS A 294 17.33 -20.30 -6.24
CA LYS A 294 17.37 -21.33 -7.29
C LYS A 294 18.46 -21.05 -8.31
N ALA A 295 18.60 -19.79 -8.74
CA ALA A 295 19.64 -19.39 -9.68
C ALA A 295 21.06 -19.49 -9.08
N LEU A 296 21.22 -19.19 -7.78
CA LEU A 296 22.50 -19.35 -7.08
C LEU A 296 22.91 -20.82 -6.96
N ASN A 297 21.94 -21.73 -6.82
CA ASN A 297 22.13 -23.19 -6.85
C ASN A 297 23.27 -23.69 -5.93
N GLY A 298 23.30 -23.22 -4.68
CA GLY A 298 24.31 -23.61 -3.70
C GLY A 298 25.71 -23.03 -3.92
N SER A 299 25.89 -22.18 -4.94
CA SER A 299 27.14 -21.44 -5.15
C SER A 299 27.36 -20.41 -4.03
N SER A 300 28.63 -20.13 -3.72
CA SER A 300 28.98 -19.03 -2.82
C SER A 300 28.69 -17.67 -3.47
N GLY A 301 28.18 -16.72 -2.70
CA GLY A 301 27.98 -15.33 -3.15
C GLY A 301 26.76 -14.67 -2.53
N THR A 302 26.57 -13.39 -2.84
CA THR A 302 25.43 -12.60 -2.37
C THR A 302 24.18 -12.93 -3.17
N LEU A 303 23.07 -13.09 -2.47
CA LEU A 303 21.77 -13.29 -3.10
C LEU A 303 21.37 -12.03 -3.88
N THR A 304 21.13 -12.17 -5.19
CA THR A 304 20.81 -11.03 -6.06
C THR A 304 19.45 -11.25 -6.73
N PRO A 305 18.34 -10.92 -6.06
CA PRO A 305 17.02 -11.04 -6.67
C PRO A 305 16.83 -10.05 -7.81
N LYS A 306 15.91 -10.39 -8.71
CA LYS A 306 15.58 -9.56 -9.86
C LYS A 306 14.09 -9.23 -9.90
N VAL A 307 13.80 -7.96 -10.15
CA VAL A 307 12.45 -7.43 -10.33
C VAL A 307 12.40 -6.73 -11.67
N ALA A 308 11.45 -7.10 -12.52
CA ALA A 308 11.35 -6.62 -13.90
C ALA A 308 12.67 -6.71 -14.72
N GLY A 309 13.54 -7.67 -14.38
CA GLY A 309 14.85 -7.84 -15.01
C GLY A 309 16.00 -7.07 -14.35
N PHE A 310 15.72 -6.08 -13.50
CA PHE A 310 16.71 -5.30 -12.76
C PHE A 310 17.13 -6.01 -11.49
N LYS A 311 18.41 -5.87 -11.11
CA LYS A 311 18.93 -6.41 -9.85
C LYS A 311 18.45 -5.54 -8.70
N VAL A 312 18.03 -6.16 -7.61
CA VAL A 312 17.76 -5.47 -6.35
C VAL A 312 19.04 -5.43 -5.52
N ASP A 313 19.35 -4.25 -4.99
CA ASP A 313 20.48 -4.01 -4.12
C ASP A 313 20.10 -4.24 -2.65
N LEU A 314 20.42 -5.41 -2.11
CA LEU A 314 20.16 -5.77 -0.70
C LEU A 314 21.27 -5.29 0.26
N GLU A 315 22.33 -4.64 -0.25
CA GLU A 315 23.46 -4.21 0.56
C GLU A 315 23.08 -3.27 1.72
N PRO A 316 22.12 -2.32 1.57
CA PRO A 316 21.72 -1.48 2.69
C PRO A 316 21.21 -2.25 3.92
N VAL A 317 20.64 -3.46 3.73
CA VAL A 317 20.27 -4.34 4.86
C VAL A 317 21.51 -4.83 5.61
N HIS A 318 22.57 -5.21 4.88
CA HIS A 318 23.82 -5.69 5.45
C HIS A 318 24.66 -4.60 6.10
N GLN A 319 24.56 -3.37 5.59
CA GLN A 319 25.27 -2.21 6.14
C GLN A 319 24.56 -1.62 7.37
N ASN A 320 23.28 -1.94 7.58
CA ASN A 320 22.55 -1.46 8.73
C ASN A 320 22.99 -2.17 10.02
N GLU A 321 23.67 -1.42 10.89
CA GLU A 321 24.23 -1.96 12.14
C GLU A 321 23.17 -2.54 13.07
N VAL A 322 21.99 -1.92 13.14
CA VAL A 322 20.89 -2.36 14.01
C VAL A 322 20.33 -3.69 13.52
N ILE A 323 20.01 -3.79 12.23
CA ILE A 323 19.47 -5.02 11.64
C ILE A 323 20.48 -6.15 11.77
N MET A 324 21.77 -5.91 11.50
CA MET A 324 22.78 -6.98 11.53
C MET A 324 23.25 -7.37 12.93
N ASN A 325 22.80 -6.68 14.00
CA ASN A 325 23.16 -6.97 15.38
C ASN A 325 21.94 -7.15 16.32
N PRO A 326 21.03 -8.11 16.04
CA PRO A 326 19.82 -8.32 16.83
C PRO A 326 20.13 -8.68 18.30
N GLN A 327 21.30 -9.26 18.58
CA GLN A 327 21.77 -9.63 19.91
C GLN A 327 21.92 -8.45 20.88
N ARG A 328 21.90 -7.21 20.38
CA ARG A 328 21.94 -5.99 21.22
C ARG A 328 20.57 -5.62 21.80
N TYR A 329 19.48 -6.22 21.30
CA TYR A 329 18.11 -5.81 21.60
C TYR A 329 17.31 -6.85 22.40
N THR A 330 17.96 -7.96 22.80
CA THR A 330 17.37 -8.99 23.66
C THR A 330 18.48 -9.81 24.32
N TYR A 331 18.14 -10.90 25.01
CA TYR A 331 19.13 -11.84 25.52
C TYR A 331 20.01 -12.37 24.37
N PRO A 332 21.33 -12.09 24.37
CA PRO A 332 22.17 -12.23 23.17
C PRO A 332 22.17 -13.63 22.53
N ALA A 333 22.09 -14.69 23.34
CA ALA A 333 22.09 -16.07 22.84
C ALA A 333 20.76 -16.52 22.21
N CYS A 334 19.70 -15.71 22.30
CA CYS A 334 18.35 -16.06 21.82
C CYS A 334 17.73 -14.98 20.92
N ALA A 335 18.55 -14.16 20.26
CA ALA A 335 18.10 -13.02 19.46
C ALA A 335 17.48 -13.37 18.08
N ILE A 336 17.01 -14.61 17.91
CA ILE A 336 16.54 -15.20 16.65
C ILE A 336 15.13 -14.75 16.21
N THR A 337 14.46 -13.90 16.99
CA THR A 337 13.10 -13.40 16.66
C THR A 337 12.99 -11.88 16.72
N VAL A 338 14.11 -11.16 16.88
CA VAL A 338 14.11 -9.70 17.07
C VAL A 338 13.61 -8.99 15.82
N ARG A 339 14.11 -9.36 14.63
CA ARG A 339 13.68 -8.75 13.37
C ARG A 339 12.23 -9.11 13.09
N PHE A 340 11.89 -10.38 13.25
CA PHE A 340 10.51 -10.87 13.12
C PHE A 340 9.52 -10.11 14.02
N SER A 341 9.82 -9.92 15.31
CA SER A 341 8.94 -9.20 16.23
C SER A 341 8.72 -7.73 15.85
N SER A 342 9.72 -7.10 15.22
CA SER A 342 9.62 -5.74 14.69
C SER A 342 8.77 -5.71 13.43
N LEU A 343 8.97 -6.68 12.54
CA LEU A 343 8.13 -6.85 11.34
C LEU A 343 6.68 -7.16 11.68
N MET A 344 6.39 -7.89 12.75
CA MET A 344 4.99 -8.13 13.16
C MET A 344 4.30 -6.86 13.65
N ARG A 345 5.03 -5.92 14.25
CA ARG A 345 4.48 -4.59 14.58
C ARG A 345 4.24 -3.77 13.32
N LEU A 346 5.15 -3.86 12.34
CA LEU A 346 4.97 -3.23 11.03
C LEU A 346 3.88 -3.92 10.18
N ALA A 347 3.53 -5.18 10.46
CA ALA A 347 2.46 -5.87 9.74
C ALA A 347 1.07 -5.27 10.02
N ASP A 348 0.90 -4.61 11.17
CA ASP A 348 -0.33 -3.90 11.53
C ASP A 348 -0.45 -2.54 10.82
N TYR A 349 0.67 -2.02 10.31
CA TYR A 349 0.73 -0.82 9.48
C TYR A 349 2.00 -0.79 8.60
N PRO A 350 1.98 -1.45 7.42
CA PRO A 350 3.17 -1.60 6.58
C PRO A 350 3.34 -0.44 5.60
N CYS A 351 2.59 0.66 5.70
CA CYS A 351 2.47 1.67 4.64
C CYS A 351 3.79 2.38 4.28
N LEU A 352 4.78 2.39 5.19
CA LEU A 352 6.15 2.87 4.88
C LEU A 352 7.08 1.77 4.32
N LEU A 353 6.70 0.49 4.44
CA LEU A 353 7.38 -0.65 3.82
C LEU A 353 6.84 -0.92 2.41
N THR A 354 5.52 -1.08 2.27
CA THR A 354 4.82 -1.11 0.97
C THR A 354 4.99 0.22 0.25
N SER A 355 5.21 1.28 1.02
CA SER A 355 5.54 2.62 0.59
C SER A 355 4.42 3.26 -0.23
N GLU A 356 3.31 3.52 0.44
CA GLU A 356 2.21 4.34 -0.07
C GLU A 356 2.66 5.70 -0.66
N PRO A 357 3.52 6.51 -0.02
CA PRO A 357 4.01 7.77 -0.63
C PRO A 357 4.63 7.55 -2.02
N VAL A 358 5.43 6.48 -2.18
CA VAL A 358 6.03 6.13 -3.47
C VAL A 358 4.97 5.66 -4.46
N THR A 359 4.09 4.75 -4.04
CA THR A 359 3.07 4.19 -4.93
C THR A 359 2.10 5.27 -5.41
N ALA A 360 1.63 6.14 -4.51
CA ALA A 360 0.75 7.26 -4.85
C ALA A 360 1.43 8.24 -5.82
N THR A 361 2.69 8.60 -5.56
CA THR A 361 3.46 9.51 -6.42
C THR A 361 3.72 8.91 -7.80
N LEU A 362 4.14 7.66 -7.89
CA LEU A 362 4.42 6.97 -9.15
C LEU A 362 3.14 6.74 -9.95
N MET A 363 2.06 6.28 -9.32
CA MET A 363 0.78 6.09 -10.00
C MET A 363 0.18 7.41 -10.47
N THR A 364 0.34 8.50 -9.72
CA THR A 364 -0.05 9.84 -10.18
C THR A 364 0.67 10.21 -11.47
N ASN A 365 1.98 9.98 -11.53
CA ASN A 365 2.78 10.20 -12.74
C ASN A 365 2.33 9.29 -13.90
N ILE A 366 2.06 8.01 -13.65
CA ILE A 366 1.58 7.04 -14.65
C ILE A 366 0.20 7.42 -15.19
N ILE A 367 -0.74 7.78 -14.31
CA ILE A 367 -2.09 8.22 -14.70
C ILE A 367 -2.00 9.53 -15.50
N ALA A 368 -1.09 10.43 -15.15
CA ALA A 368 -0.89 11.66 -15.91
C ALA A 368 -0.40 11.38 -17.35
N LEU A 369 0.38 10.33 -17.58
CA LEU A 369 0.80 9.89 -18.92
C LEU A 369 -0.33 9.17 -19.67
N HIS A 370 -1.20 8.46 -18.95
CA HIS A 370 -2.22 7.57 -19.52
C HIS A 370 -3.65 7.94 -19.12
N LYS A 371 -3.96 9.24 -19.03
CA LYS A 371 -5.24 9.74 -18.51
C LYS A 371 -6.49 9.18 -19.20
N GLU A 372 -6.35 8.71 -20.43
CA GLU A 372 -7.44 8.12 -21.22
C GLU A 372 -7.84 6.72 -20.74
N SER A 373 -7.01 6.07 -19.92
CA SER A 373 -7.25 4.75 -19.35
C SER A 373 -7.37 4.82 -17.83
N PRO A 374 -8.53 4.47 -17.26
CA PRO A 374 -8.69 4.47 -15.81
C PRO A 374 -7.84 3.37 -15.16
N ALA A 375 -6.95 3.77 -14.26
CA ALA A 375 -6.08 2.87 -13.51
C ALA A 375 -6.82 2.05 -12.43
N SER A 376 -8.02 2.49 -12.02
CA SER A 376 -8.87 1.81 -11.05
C SER A 376 -10.25 1.47 -11.66
N PRO A 377 -10.93 0.41 -11.20
CA PRO A 377 -10.37 -0.67 -10.39
C PRO A 377 -9.28 -1.42 -11.18
N ALA A 378 -8.30 -1.98 -10.48
CA ALA A 378 -7.23 -2.73 -11.11
C ALA A 378 -7.81 -3.96 -11.83
N ARG A 379 -7.64 -4.05 -13.15
CA ARG A 379 -8.14 -5.13 -14.01
C ARG A 379 -7.15 -6.30 -14.08
N THR A 380 -6.57 -6.65 -12.94
CA THR A 380 -5.53 -7.67 -12.83
C THR A 380 -5.68 -8.47 -11.54
N CYS A 381 -5.13 -9.68 -11.53
CA CYS A 381 -5.02 -10.47 -10.31
C CYS A 381 -3.90 -9.89 -9.44
N LYS A 382 -4.22 -9.48 -8.20
CA LYS A 382 -3.22 -9.02 -7.21
C LYS A 382 -2.25 -10.14 -6.80
N ASN A 383 -2.60 -11.41 -7.05
CA ASN A 383 -1.87 -12.58 -6.57
C ASN A 383 -1.77 -12.59 -5.03
N CYS A 384 -2.91 -12.42 -4.34
CA CYS A 384 -2.94 -12.25 -2.89
C CYS A 384 -2.33 -13.46 -2.16
N ALA A 385 -1.45 -13.20 -1.19
CA ALA A 385 -0.67 -14.22 -0.49
C ALA A 385 -1.54 -15.30 0.15
N ALA A 386 -2.52 -14.90 0.96
CA ALA A 386 -3.42 -15.84 1.63
C ALA A 386 -4.16 -16.73 0.61
N ALA A 387 -4.62 -16.16 -0.51
CA ALA A 387 -5.32 -16.93 -1.56
C ALA A 387 -4.39 -17.87 -2.34
N SER A 388 -3.10 -17.54 -2.43
CA SER A 388 -2.12 -18.32 -3.19
C SER A 388 -1.48 -19.43 -2.35
N LEU A 389 -1.40 -19.26 -1.03
CA LEU A 389 -0.68 -20.17 -0.14
C LEU A 389 -1.60 -21.00 0.78
N VAL A 390 -2.76 -20.48 1.19
CA VAL A 390 -3.56 -21.07 2.28
C VAL A 390 -5.04 -21.24 1.89
N ASP A 391 -5.69 -20.18 1.44
CA ASP A 391 -7.14 -20.09 1.23
C ASP A 391 -7.56 -20.37 -0.22
N PHE A 392 -8.70 -21.04 -0.41
CA PHE A 392 -9.27 -21.31 -1.73
C PHE A 392 -10.26 -20.24 -2.21
N ARG A 393 -9.98 -18.96 -1.89
CA ARG A 393 -10.91 -17.84 -2.17
C ARG A 393 -10.82 -17.25 -3.58
N HIS A 394 -9.85 -17.68 -4.39
CA HIS A 394 -9.58 -17.11 -5.71
C HIS A 394 -10.78 -17.11 -6.67
N ASN A 395 -11.66 -18.11 -6.56
CA ASN A 395 -12.91 -18.24 -7.33
C ASN A 395 -13.96 -17.14 -7.04
N HIS A 396 -13.76 -16.33 -6.00
CA HIS A 396 -14.62 -15.19 -5.65
C HIS A 396 -14.05 -13.84 -6.12
N CYS A 397 -12.89 -13.84 -6.77
CA CYS A 397 -12.27 -12.63 -7.29
C CYS A 397 -13.00 -12.16 -8.55
N GLN A 398 -13.03 -10.84 -8.79
CA GLN A 398 -13.78 -10.23 -9.89
C GLN A 398 -12.94 -9.41 -10.86
N TRP A 399 -11.62 -9.59 -10.84
CA TRP A 399 -10.72 -8.78 -11.67
C TRP A 399 -10.97 -8.93 -13.18
N LYS A 400 -11.49 -10.08 -13.66
CA LYS A 400 -11.89 -10.29 -15.06
C LYS A 400 -13.22 -9.62 -15.40
N GLU A 401 -14.04 -9.44 -14.38
CA GLU A 401 -15.38 -8.89 -14.42
C GLU A 401 -15.42 -7.39 -14.09
N ALA A 402 -14.25 -6.76 -13.90
CA ALA A 402 -14.08 -5.35 -13.63
C ALA A 402 -14.64 -4.51 -14.78
N VAL A 403 -15.48 -3.53 -14.46
CA VAL A 403 -16.02 -2.56 -15.43
C VAL A 403 -14.98 -1.55 -15.91
#